data_AF-A0AAP5H895-F1
#
_entry.id   AF-A0AAP5H895-F1
#
_cell.length_a   1.000
_cell.length_b   1.000
_cell.length_c   1.000
_cell.angle_alpha   90.00
_cell.angle_beta   90.00
_cell.angle_gamma   90.00
#
_symmetry.space_group_name_H-M   'P 1'
#
loop_
_entity.id
_entity.type
_entity.pdbx_description
1 polymer ?
#
loop_
_entity_poly.entity_id
_entity_poly.type
_entity_poly.pdbx_seq_one_letter_code
_entity_poly.pdbx_strand_id
1 'polypeptide(L)'
;MIRIRLIARVAAISGLCLLASAARAEVPANGKVYLDAAFASVESLFKLYEGKPTPPRLSDPVDGKVLADVWNAPAILGKAPYGANDLPTLLDIVQKQAGILQVYALFSPQPGRKEADQAANAVEFQDELTRARVFLLQAAGGALSAINDFSFRLKDDDKTEARAQGLRQMRLGLQEIVVGSALALRAPGLRDANRQLIAQAFADNAAGIASALAPPDRNALVSALQQVRPSLKPEAQKAISDFATAVAAAPCEGFCLVN
;
A
#
# COMPACT_ATOMS: atom_id res chain seq x y z
N MET A 1 29.55 -55.29 51.52
CA MET A 1 28.76 -54.05 51.36
C MET A 1 29.23 -53.34 50.10
N ILE A 2 28.41 -53.38 49.05
CA ILE A 2 28.69 -52.88 47.71
C ILE A 2 28.26 -51.41 47.65
N ARG A 3 29.15 -50.50 47.19
CA ARG A 3 28.76 -49.14 46.79
C ARG A 3 29.34 -48.82 45.42
N ILE A 4 28.52 -49.08 44.41
CA ILE A 4 28.64 -48.56 43.05
C ILE A 4 28.28 -47.08 43.11
N ARG A 5 29.15 -46.19 42.61
CA ARG A 5 28.73 -44.82 42.26
C ARG A 5 29.17 -44.46 40.85
N LEU A 6 28.13 -44.16 40.09
CA LEU A 6 28.01 -43.80 38.69
C LEU A 6 28.94 -42.67 38.22
N ILE A 7 29.41 -42.88 37.00
CA ILE A 7 29.75 -41.93 35.93
C ILE A 7 28.90 -40.64 35.99
N ALA A 8 29.53 -39.48 36.09
CA ALA A 8 28.92 -38.20 35.76
C ALA A 8 29.47 -37.72 34.40
N ARG A 9 28.59 -37.73 33.40
CA ARG A 9 28.86 -37.28 32.03
C ARG A 9 28.88 -35.76 31.95
N VAL A 10 29.81 -35.28 31.14
CA VAL A 10 29.91 -33.95 30.55
C VAL A 10 28.62 -33.57 29.83
N ALA A 11 28.08 -32.38 30.12
CA ALA A 11 27.25 -31.60 29.19
C ALA A 11 27.31 -30.12 29.59
N ALA A 12 28.35 -29.43 29.10
CA ALA A 12 28.36 -27.97 29.05
C ALA A 12 27.40 -27.53 27.95
N ILE A 13 26.19 -27.11 28.32
CA ILE A 13 25.25 -26.48 27.40
C ILE A 13 25.59 -25.00 27.36
N SER A 14 26.36 -24.64 26.34
CA SER A 14 26.63 -23.27 25.94
C SER A 14 25.34 -22.62 25.45
N GLY A 15 24.72 -21.82 26.31
CA GLY A 15 23.61 -20.95 25.93
C GLY A 15 24.11 -19.79 25.06
N LEU A 16 24.25 -20.02 23.76
CA LEU A 16 24.23 -18.92 22.79
C LEU A 16 22.77 -18.44 22.69
N CYS A 17 22.43 -17.42 23.47
CA CYS A 17 21.33 -16.54 23.13
C CYS A 17 21.69 -15.86 21.80
N LEU A 18 21.24 -16.45 20.70
CA LEU A 18 21.10 -15.77 19.42
C LEU A 18 20.18 -14.57 19.68
N LEU A 19 20.77 -13.39 19.86
CA LEU A 19 20.11 -12.11 19.66
C LEU A 19 19.75 -12.05 18.18
N ALA A 20 18.68 -12.75 17.80
CA ALA A 20 17.98 -12.49 16.57
C ALA A 20 17.47 -11.06 16.70
N SER A 21 18.25 -10.12 16.14
CA SER A 21 17.74 -8.79 15.85
C SER A 21 16.47 -9.03 15.06
N ALA A 22 15.31 -8.71 15.64
CA ALA A 22 14.06 -8.72 14.90
C ALA A 22 14.33 -7.90 13.65
N ALA A 23 14.33 -8.56 12.48
CA ALA A 23 14.60 -7.90 11.23
C ALA A 23 13.52 -6.83 11.08
N ARG A 24 13.88 -5.58 11.39
CA ARG A 24 13.07 -4.42 11.08
C ARG A 24 13.05 -4.38 9.57
N ALA A 25 11.86 -4.51 9.02
CA ALA A 25 11.72 -4.36 7.59
C ALA A 25 11.80 -2.87 7.30
N GLU A 26 12.64 -2.52 6.35
CA GLU A 26 12.86 -1.16 5.91
C GLU A 26 12.58 -1.17 4.41
N VAL A 27 12.14 -0.03 3.87
CA VAL A 27 12.21 0.16 2.42
C VAL A 27 13.63 -0.25 1.99
N PRO A 28 13.80 -1.12 0.97
CA PRO A 28 15.12 -1.63 0.62
C PRO A 28 16.10 -0.47 0.45
N ALA A 29 17.36 -0.64 0.86
CA ALA A 29 18.36 0.44 0.78
C ALA A 29 18.43 1.07 -0.63
N ASN A 30 18.21 0.26 -1.68
CA ASN A 30 18.18 0.70 -3.07
C ASN A 30 16.75 0.93 -3.62
N GLY A 31 15.71 0.79 -2.80
CA GLY A 31 14.31 0.89 -3.22
C GLY A 31 13.96 2.28 -3.75
N LYS A 32 14.45 3.34 -3.10
CA LYS A 32 14.32 4.71 -3.62
C LYS A 32 15.05 4.91 -4.94
N VAL A 33 16.29 4.43 -5.06
CA VAL A 33 17.07 4.54 -6.30
C VAL A 33 16.37 3.81 -7.44
N TYR A 34 15.83 2.62 -7.17
CA TYR A 34 15.08 1.84 -8.14
C TYR A 34 13.79 2.57 -8.56
N LEU A 35 13.01 3.08 -7.60
CA LEU A 35 11.82 3.89 -7.89
C LEU A 35 12.16 5.09 -8.77
N ASP A 36 13.19 5.86 -8.41
CA ASP A 36 13.55 7.08 -9.13
C ASP A 36 13.93 6.75 -10.59
N ALA A 37 14.68 5.67 -10.80
CA ALA A 37 15.04 5.21 -12.15
C ALA A 37 13.83 4.69 -12.95
N ALA A 38 12.96 3.89 -12.33
CA ALA A 38 11.75 3.38 -12.96
C ALA A 38 10.79 4.53 -13.32
N PHE A 39 10.62 5.49 -12.40
CA PHE A 39 9.76 6.64 -12.60
C PHE A 39 10.29 7.57 -13.70
N ALA A 40 11.59 7.84 -13.73
CA ALA A 40 12.21 8.62 -14.81
C ALA A 40 12.01 7.96 -16.19
N SER A 41 12.01 6.62 -16.23
CA SER A 41 11.73 5.86 -17.45
C SER A 41 10.28 6.01 -17.90
N VAL A 42 9.33 5.96 -16.96
CA VAL A 42 7.90 6.20 -17.23
C VAL A 42 7.63 7.64 -17.63
N GLU A 43 8.24 8.64 -16.98
CA GLU A 43 8.12 10.05 -17.38
C GLU A 43 8.64 10.27 -18.81
N SER A 44 9.79 9.69 -19.13
CA SER A 44 10.35 9.75 -20.49
C SER A 44 9.41 9.10 -21.49
N LEU A 45 8.80 7.96 -21.12
CA LEU A 45 7.81 7.29 -21.95
C LEU A 45 6.55 8.14 -22.15
N PHE A 46 6.01 8.77 -21.10
CA PHE A 46 4.85 9.67 -21.24
C PHE A 46 5.14 10.87 -22.15
N LYS A 47 6.34 11.45 -22.09
CA LYS A 47 6.76 12.53 -23.00
C LYS A 47 6.75 12.08 -24.47
N LEU A 48 7.14 10.84 -24.77
CA LEU A 48 7.06 10.28 -26.13
C LEU A 48 5.63 10.09 -26.62
N TYR A 49 4.65 10.18 -25.73
CA TYR A 49 3.22 10.03 -26.01
C TYR A 49 2.44 11.34 -25.93
N GLU A 50 3.10 12.48 -25.70
CA GLU A 50 2.46 13.79 -25.77
C GLU A 50 1.85 14.03 -27.17
N GLY A 51 0.58 14.42 -27.19
CA GLY A 51 -0.18 14.64 -28.43
C GLY A 51 -0.65 13.37 -29.16
N LYS A 52 -0.37 12.17 -28.62
CA LYS A 52 -0.87 10.90 -29.18
C LYS A 52 -2.31 10.61 -28.72
N PRO A 53 -3.07 9.79 -29.47
CA PRO A 53 -4.47 9.50 -29.17
C PRO A 53 -4.68 8.65 -27.90
N THR A 54 -3.64 8.00 -27.39
CA THR A 54 -3.68 7.21 -26.16
C THR A 54 -2.35 7.36 -25.41
N PRO A 55 -2.32 7.21 -24.07
CA PRO A 55 -1.08 7.04 -23.32
C PRO A 55 -0.44 5.65 -23.60
N PRO A 56 0.81 5.42 -23.15
CA PRO A 56 1.45 4.10 -23.19
C PRO A 56 0.60 3.05 -22.46
N ARG A 57 0.62 1.80 -22.93
CA ARG A 57 -0.29 0.75 -22.46
C ARG A 57 0.44 -0.43 -21.86
N LEU A 58 -0.13 -1.02 -20.82
CA LEU A 58 0.37 -2.27 -20.23
C LEU A 58 0.28 -3.46 -21.20
N SER A 59 -0.66 -3.41 -22.14
CA SER A 59 -0.85 -4.45 -23.15
C SER A 59 0.19 -4.40 -24.28
N ASP A 60 0.89 -3.28 -24.43
CA ASP A 60 2.00 -3.20 -25.38
C ASP A 60 3.25 -3.86 -24.78
N PRO A 61 3.97 -4.73 -25.51
CA PRO A 61 5.09 -5.49 -24.95
C PRO A 61 6.30 -4.63 -24.57
N VAL A 62 6.51 -3.47 -25.20
CA VAL A 62 7.64 -2.59 -24.93
C VAL A 62 7.27 -1.62 -23.81
N ASP A 63 6.16 -0.90 -23.96
CA ASP A 63 5.70 0.07 -22.97
C ASP A 63 5.31 -0.64 -21.67
N GLY A 64 4.65 -1.80 -21.78
CA GLY A 64 4.20 -2.59 -20.64
C GLY A 64 5.34 -3.05 -19.75
N LYS A 65 6.55 -3.26 -20.30
CA LYS A 65 7.73 -3.57 -19.49
C LYS A 65 8.18 -2.36 -18.66
N VAL A 66 8.23 -1.18 -19.28
CA VAL A 66 8.59 0.07 -18.59
C VAL A 66 7.56 0.42 -17.51
N LEU A 67 6.28 0.26 -17.82
CA LEU A 67 5.19 0.45 -16.86
C LEU A 67 5.22 -0.58 -15.72
N ALA A 68 5.53 -1.85 -16.00
CA ALA A 68 5.60 -2.87 -14.95
C ALA A 68 6.68 -2.57 -13.90
N ASP A 69 7.80 -1.95 -14.29
CA ASP A 69 8.92 -1.66 -13.39
C ASP A 69 8.53 -0.67 -12.27
N VAL A 70 7.68 0.34 -12.56
CA VAL A 70 7.21 1.29 -11.52
C VAL A 70 6.24 0.66 -10.51
N TRP A 71 5.78 -0.56 -10.75
CA TRP A 71 4.92 -1.33 -9.85
C TRP A 71 5.61 -2.57 -9.26
N ASN A 72 6.93 -2.65 -9.34
CA ASN A 72 7.72 -3.72 -8.73
C ASN A 72 7.80 -3.54 -7.20
N ALA A 73 6.74 -3.93 -6.50
CA ALA A 73 6.62 -3.77 -5.04
C ALA A 73 7.77 -4.43 -4.26
N PRO A 74 8.24 -5.65 -4.58
CA PRO A 74 9.40 -6.22 -3.89
C PRO A 74 10.68 -5.38 -4.00
N ALA A 75 10.93 -4.77 -5.16
CA ALA A 75 12.12 -3.95 -5.37
C ALA A 75 11.99 -2.55 -4.75
N ILE A 76 10.78 -1.97 -4.78
CA ILE A 76 10.54 -0.58 -4.35
C ILE A 76 10.16 -0.51 -2.88
N LEU A 77 9.14 -1.27 -2.45
CA LEU A 77 8.57 -1.23 -1.10
C LEU A 77 9.23 -2.24 -0.18
N GLY A 78 9.67 -3.39 -0.70
CA GLY A 78 10.17 -4.48 0.15
C GLY A 78 9.03 -5.20 0.88
N LYS A 79 9.18 -5.40 2.19
CA LYS A 79 8.17 -6.09 3.03
C LYS A 79 7.92 -5.29 4.30
N ALA A 80 6.72 -5.42 4.86
CA ALA A 80 6.38 -4.88 6.19
C ALA A 80 7.12 -5.66 7.31
N PRO A 81 7.24 -5.12 8.54
CA PRO A 81 6.65 -3.87 9.05
C PRO A 81 7.45 -2.61 8.71
N TYR A 82 6.78 -1.54 8.30
CA TYR A 82 7.39 -0.22 8.04
C TYR A 82 7.39 0.65 9.30
N GLY A 83 8.46 1.43 9.50
CA GLY A 83 8.63 2.32 10.66
C GLY A 83 8.76 3.79 10.28
N ALA A 84 8.90 4.64 11.30
CA ALA A 84 8.98 6.09 11.19
C ALA A 84 10.06 6.58 10.22
N ASN A 85 11.19 5.87 10.11
CA ASN A 85 12.29 6.21 9.22
C ASN A 85 11.95 6.00 7.73
N ASP A 86 10.99 5.13 7.42
CA ASP A 86 10.54 4.85 6.06
C ASP A 86 9.56 5.91 5.54
N LEU A 87 8.98 6.71 6.44
CA LEU A 87 7.87 7.61 6.13
C LEU A 87 8.17 8.59 4.98
N PRO A 88 9.33 9.29 4.93
CA PRO A 88 9.62 10.19 3.82
C PRO A 88 9.63 9.48 2.47
N THR A 89 10.22 8.28 2.41
CA THR A 89 10.29 7.48 1.18
C THR A 89 8.93 6.96 0.76
N LEU A 90 8.12 6.49 1.71
CA LEU A 90 6.75 6.03 1.44
C LEU A 90 5.85 7.15 0.92
N LEU A 91 6.00 8.38 1.44
CA LEU A 91 5.24 9.54 0.96
C LEU A 91 5.69 9.99 -0.45
N ASP A 92 6.99 9.97 -0.75
CA ASP A 92 7.52 10.22 -2.11
C ASP A 92 6.95 9.19 -3.11
N ILE A 93 6.89 7.91 -2.71
CA ILE A 93 6.26 6.85 -3.50
C ILE A 93 4.79 7.16 -3.76
N VAL A 94 4.02 7.49 -2.72
CA VAL A 94 2.59 7.82 -2.85
C VAL A 94 2.39 8.97 -3.84
N GLN A 95 3.19 10.03 -3.74
CA GLN A 95 3.08 11.19 -4.62
C GLN A 95 3.35 10.83 -6.10
N LYS A 96 4.44 10.09 -6.37
CA LYS A 96 4.79 9.65 -7.72
C LYS A 96 3.71 8.77 -8.34
N GLN A 97 3.20 7.82 -7.58
CA GLN A 97 2.19 6.88 -8.06
C GLN A 97 0.82 7.54 -8.25
N ALA A 98 0.48 8.55 -7.44
CA ALA A 98 -0.68 9.40 -7.67
C ALA A 98 -0.58 10.14 -9.00
N GLY A 99 0.62 10.61 -9.37
CA GLY A 99 0.87 11.22 -10.69
C GLY A 99 0.60 10.26 -11.84
N ILE A 100 1.09 9.00 -11.76
CA ILE A 100 0.80 7.98 -12.79
C ILE A 100 -0.71 7.70 -12.88
N LEU A 101 -1.39 7.56 -11.74
CA LEU A 101 -2.85 7.36 -11.71
C LEU A 101 -3.58 8.53 -12.39
N GLN A 102 -3.16 9.77 -12.16
CA GLN A 102 -3.74 10.97 -12.76
C GLN A 102 -3.55 11.01 -14.28
N VAL A 103 -2.40 10.58 -14.80
CA VAL A 103 -2.15 10.54 -16.27
C VAL A 103 -3.24 9.74 -16.98
N TYR A 104 -3.60 8.56 -16.47
CA TYR A 104 -4.64 7.73 -17.08
C TYR A 104 -6.06 8.19 -16.73
N ALA A 105 -6.30 8.57 -15.48
CA ALA A 105 -7.65 8.97 -15.04
C ALA A 105 -8.11 10.25 -15.74
N LEU A 106 -7.19 11.20 -15.94
CA LEU A 106 -7.44 12.52 -16.52
C LEU A 106 -6.98 12.63 -17.97
N PHE A 107 -6.72 11.50 -18.64
CA PHE A 107 -6.33 11.50 -20.04
C PHE A 107 -7.41 12.15 -20.91
N SER A 108 -6.99 13.03 -21.81
CA SER A 108 -7.84 13.63 -22.85
C SER A 108 -7.04 13.66 -24.17
N PRO A 109 -7.54 13.03 -25.24
CA PRO A 109 -6.78 12.89 -26.49
C PRO A 109 -6.66 14.20 -27.29
N GLN A 110 -7.37 15.26 -26.91
CA GLN A 110 -7.30 16.58 -27.56
C GLN A 110 -6.91 17.64 -26.55
N PRO A 111 -5.70 18.25 -26.69
CA PRO A 111 -5.32 19.39 -25.87
C PRO A 111 -6.31 20.54 -26.06
N GLY A 112 -6.96 20.95 -24.97
CA GLY A 112 -7.53 22.30 -24.87
C GLY A 112 -9.04 22.51 -25.04
N ARG A 113 -9.92 21.50 -24.98
CA ARG A 113 -11.39 21.80 -24.93
C ARG A 113 -12.38 20.75 -24.41
N LYS A 114 -11.94 19.59 -23.94
CA LYS A 114 -12.84 18.63 -23.29
C LYS A 114 -12.25 18.19 -21.96
N GLU A 115 -13.02 18.36 -20.89
CA GLU A 115 -12.75 17.71 -19.61
C GLU A 115 -12.55 16.21 -19.85
N ALA A 116 -11.64 15.60 -19.10
CA ALA A 116 -11.38 14.17 -19.21
C ALA A 116 -12.65 13.38 -18.89
N ASP A 117 -13.02 12.44 -19.76
CA ASP A 117 -14.08 11.50 -19.48
C ASP A 117 -13.54 10.40 -18.57
N GLN A 118 -13.55 10.66 -17.27
CA GLN A 118 -13.01 9.75 -16.26
C GLN A 118 -13.74 8.39 -16.26
N ALA A 119 -15.03 8.37 -16.64
CA ALA A 119 -15.80 7.13 -16.69
C ALA A 119 -15.34 6.26 -17.87
N ALA A 120 -15.15 6.86 -19.06
CA ALA A 120 -14.55 6.18 -20.20
C ALA A 120 -13.11 5.72 -19.91
N ASN A 121 -12.28 6.60 -19.32
CA ASN A 121 -10.91 6.29 -18.96
C ASN A 121 -10.83 5.14 -17.94
N ALA A 122 -11.75 5.07 -16.98
CA ALA A 122 -11.83 4.00 -16.00
C ALA A 122 -12.11 2.62 -16.61
N VAL A 123 -12.73 2.57 -17.79
CA VAL A 123 -12.96 1.33 -18.56
C VAL A 123 -11.80 1.05 -19.50
N GLU A 124 -11.37 2.06 -20.26
CA GLU A 124 -10.34 1.97 -21.28
C GLU A 124 -8.97 1.63 -20.68
N PHE A 125 -8.56 2.34 -19.62
CA PHE A 125 -7.25 2.21 -18.96
C PHE A 125 -7.33 1.43 -17.64
N GLN A 126 -8.31 0.52 -17.53
CA GLN A 126 -8.60 -0.15 -16.27
C GLN A 126 -7.42 -0.96 -15.71
N ASP A 127 -6.51 -1.45 -16.56
CA ASP A 127 -5.37 -2.25 -16.11
C ASP A 127 -4.31 -1.36 -15.47
N GLU A 128 -3.93 -0.28 -16.14
CA GLU A 128 -2.97 0.70 -15.66
C GLU A 128 -3.46 1.36 -14.37
N LEU A 129 -4.74 1.76 -14.35
CA LEU A 129 -5.39 2.31 -13.17
C LEU A 129 -5.47 1.29 -12.03
N THR A 130 -5.66 0.00 -12.33
CA THR A 130 -5.68 -1.05 -11.30
C THR A 130 -4.30 -1.28 -10.71
N ARG A 131 -3.25 -1.37 -11.54
CA ARG A 131 -1.88 -1.52 -11.06
C ARG A 131 -1.44 -0.34 -10.19
N ALA A 132 -1.73 0.89 -10.63
CA ALA A 132 -1.46 2.08 -9.84
C ALA A 132 -2.20 2.06 -8.50
N ARG A 133 -3.49 1.70 -8.47
CA ARG A 133 -4.27 1.59 -7.22
C ARG A 133 -3.74 0.53 -6.27
N VAL A 134 -3.41 -0.66 -6.78
CA VAL A 134 -2.85 -1.75 -5.97
C VAL A 134 -1.54 -1.30 -5.30
N PHE A 135 -0.66 -0.67 -6.07
CA PHE A 135 0.62 -0.20 -5.55
C PHE A 135 0.45 0.98 -4.57
N LEU A 136 -0.46 1.91 -4.88
CA LEU A 136 -0.83 2.99 -3.95
C LEU A 136 -1.42 2.45 -2.65
N LEU A 137 -2.24 1.39 -2.70
CA LEU A 137 -2.81 0.78 -1.51
C LEU A 137 -1.73 0.13 -0.63
N GLN A 138 -0.74 -0.51 -1.25
CA GLN A 138 0.44 -1.04 -0.56
C GLN A 138 1.26 0.08 0.11
N ALA A 139 1.58 1.13 -0.64
CA ALA A 139 2.34 2.27 -0.14
C ALA A 139 1.57 3.02 0.96
N ALA A 140 0.26 3.20 0.81
CA ALA A 140 -0.59 3.85 1.81
C ALA A 140 -0.71 3.02 3.09
N GLY A 141 -0.92 1.70 2.98
CA GLY A 141 -0.91 0.79 4.12
C GLY A 141 0.42 0.84 4.88
N GLY A 142 1.54 0.89 4.15
CA GLY A 142 2.87 1.06 4.73
C GLY A 142 3.06 2.42 5.41
N ALA A 143 2.65 3.51 4.75
CA ALA A 143 2.75 4.86 5.29
C ALA A 143 1.89 5.02 6.56
N LEU A 144 0.68 4.44 6.60
CA LEU A 144 -0.18 4.45 7.78
C LEU A 144 0.48 3.72 8.96
N SER A 145 1.12 2.58 8.72
CA SER A 145 1.91 1.87 9.73
C SER A 145 3.09 2.72 10.22
N ALA A 146 3.84 3.35 9.31
CA ALA A 146 4.98 4.19 9.62
C ALA A 146 4.59 5.46 10.42
N ILE A 147 3.43 6.07 10.10
CA ILE A 147 2.87 7.20 10.86
C ILE A 147 2.50 6.75 12.28
N ASN A 148 1.91 5.57 12.43
CA ASN A 148 1.58 5.04 13.74
C ASN A 148 2.84 4.86 14.61
N ASP A 149 3.89 4.21 14.08
CA ASP A 149 5.18 4.09 14.76
C ASP A 149 5.85 5.46 15.04
N PHE A 150 5.77 6.41 14.10
CA PHE A 150 6.24 7.78 14.31
C PHE A 150 5.52 8.45 15.49
N SER A 151 4.19 8.29 15.59
CA SER A 151 3.40 8.89 16.68
C SER A 151 3.81 8.40 18.06
N PHE A 152 4.20 7.12 18.19
CA PHE A 152 4.71 6.55 19.44
C PHE A 152 6.10 7.06 19.80
N ARG A 153 6.89 7.47 18.82
CA ARG A 153 8.27 7.97 19.00
C ARG A 153 8.34 9.46 19.28
N LEU A 154 7.22 10.19 19.18
CA LEU A 154 7.18 11.62 19.50
C LEU A 154 7.48 11.84 20.98
N LYS A 155 8.45 12.72 21.26
CA LYS A 155 8.70 13.25 22.60
C LYS A 155 7.51 14.10 23.06
N ASP A 156 7.31 14.27 24.35
CA ASP A 156 6.17 15.05 24.86
C ASP A 156 6.19 16.51 24.38
N ASP A 157 7.37 17.14 24.34
CA ASP A 157 7.53 18.50 23.79
C ASP A 157 7.17 18.59 22.30
N ASP A 158 7.22 17.46 21.60
CA ASP A 158 6.88 17.34 20.19
C ASP A 158 5.39 17.05 19.94
N LYS A 159 4.60 16.74 20.98
CA LYS A 159 3.15 16.49 20.91
C LYS A 159 2.36 17.81 20.91
N THR A 160 2.63 18.65 19.93
CA THR A 160 1.92 19.93 19.73
C THR A 160 0.65 19.73 18.92
N GLU A 161 -0.33 20.63 19.10
CA GLU A 161 -1.57 20.62 18.31
C GLU A 161 -1.30 20.77 16.81
N ALA A 162 -0.32 21.59 16.42
CA ALA A 162 0.07 21.75 15.01
C ALA A 162 0.56 20.43 14.41
N ARG A 163 1.34 19.64 15.17
CA ARG A 163 1.80 18.33 14.72
C ARG A 163 0.66 17.31 14.68
N ALA A 164 -0.23 17.33 15.66
CA ALA A 164 -1.44 16.49 15.64
C ALA A 164 -2.30 16.79 14.40
N GLN A 165 -2.51 18.07 14.08
CA GLN A 165 -3.24 18.49 12.88
C GLN A 165 -2.57 17.99 11.59
N GLY A 166 -1.24 18.15 11.47
CA GLY A 166 -0.50 17.64 10.31
C GLY A 166 -0.63 16.13 10.14
N LEU A 167 -0.56 15.36 11.24
CA LEU A 167 -0.76 13.91 11.21
C LEU A 167 -2.19 13.56 10.76
N ARG A 168 -3.22 14.25 11.27
CA ARG A 168 -4.61 14.03 10.84
C ARG A 168 -4.81 14.32 9.35
N GLN A 169 -4.19 15.36 8.81
CA GLN A 169 -4.24 15.67 7.37
C GLN A 169 -3.56 14.58 6.53
N MET A 170 -2.39 14.10 6.95
CA MET A 170 -1.72 12.99 6.27
C MET A 170 -2.58 11.72 6.30
N ARG A 171 -3.21 11.40 7.44
CA ARG A 171 -4.15 10.27 7.55
C ARG A 171 -5.29 10.41 6.56
N LEU A 172 -5.90 11.59 6.46
CA LEU A 172 -7.02 11.83 5.56
C LEU A 172 -6.61 11.60 4.09
N GLY A 173 -5.48 12.16 3.65
CA GLY A 173 -5.00 11.93 2.28
C GLY A 173 -4.72 10.45 1.96
N LEU A 174 -4.15 9.71 2.91
CA LEU A 174 -3.94 8.27 2.75
C LEU A 174 -5.27 7.48 2.80
N GLN A 175 -6.23 7.91 3.61
CA GLN A 175 -7.58 7.34 3.66
C GLN A 175 -8.31 7.50 2.33
N GLU A 176 -8.17 8.62 1.64
CA GLU A 176 -8.77 8.85 0.32
C GLU A 176 -8.30 7.81 -0.71
N ILE A 177 -7.03 7.41 -0.67
CA ILE A 177 -6.49 6.33 -1.53
C ILE A 177 -7.16 4.99 -1.22
N VAL A 178 -7.31 4.67 0.07
CA VAL A 178 -7.94 3.43 0.53
C VAL A 178 -9.40 3.38 0.12
N VAL A 179 -10.15 4.46 0.36
CA VAL A 179 -11.57 4.57 0.01
C VAL A 179 -11.76 4.58 -1.51
N GLY A 180 -10.92 5.30 -2.26
CA GLY A 180 -10.96 5.31 -3.73
C GLY A 180 -10.74 3.91 -4.34
N SER A 181 -9.88 3.10 -3.72
CA SER A 181 -9.68 1.70 -4.11
C SER A 181 -10.90 0.83 -3.82
N ALA A 182 -11.59 1.06 -2.70
CA ALA A 182 -12.84 0.36 -2.37
C ALA A 182 -13.97 0.75 -3.34
N LEU A 183 -14.06 2.03 -3.72
CA LEU A 183 -15.03 2.50 -4.71
C LEU A 183 -14.77 1.91 -6.11
N ALA A 184 -13.51 1.74 -6.50
CA ALA A 184 -13.14 1.13 -7.79
C ALA A 184 -13.71 -0.29 -7.95
N LEU A 185 -13.79 -1.08 -6.88
CA LEU A 185 -14.40 -2.42 -6.91
C LEU A 185 -15.88 -2.42 -7.32
N ARG A 186 -16.58 -1.28 -7.17
CA ARG A 186 -18.00 -1.13 -7.54
C ARG A 186 -18.19 -0.77 -9.01
N ALA A 187 -17.12 -0.45 -9.74
CA ALA A 187 -17.20 0.00 -11.13
C ALA A 187 -17.75 -1.12 -12.05
N PRO A 188 -18.88 -0.91 -12.75
CA PRO A 188 -19.52 -1.96 -13.55
C PRO A 188 -18.62 -2.56 -14.64
N GLY A 189 -17.75 -1.75 -15.25
CA GLY A 189 -16.85 -2.19 -16.33
C GLY A 189 -15.52 -2.80 -15.86
N LEU A 190 -15.27 -2.89 -14.55
CA LEU A 190 -14.02 -3.44 -14.04
C LEU A 190 -14.00 -4.96 -14.16
N ARG A 191 -13.02 -5.49 -14.90
CA ARG A 191 -12.83 -6.94 -15.11
C ARG A 191 -12.54 -7.67 -13.80
N ASP A 192 -12.93 -8.95 -13.76
CA ASP A 192 -12.75 -9.82 -12.59
C ASP A 192 -11.29 -9.93 -12.14
N ALA A 193 -10.35 -10.03 -13.09
CA ALA A 193 -8.92 -10.07 -12.78
C ALA A 193 -8.46 -8.80 -12.01
N ASN A 194 -8.97 -7.64 -12.40
CA ASN A 194 -8.64 -6.38 -11.75
C ASN A 194 -9.33 -6.24 -10.38
N ARG A 195 -10.57 -6.70 -10.27
CA ARG A 195 -11.28 -6.78 -8.98
C ARG A 195 -10.52 -7.65 -7.98
N GLN A 196 -10.00 -8.79 -8.45
CA GLN A 196 -9.20 -9.69 -7.62
C GLN A 196 -7.90 -9.03 -7.15
N LEU A 197 -7.16 -8.35 -8.03
CA LEU A 197 -5.95 -7.64 -7.65
C LEU A 197 -6.20 -6.60 -6.56
N ILE A 198 -7.25 -5.79 -6.69
CA ILE A 198 -7.61 -4.78 -5.67
C ILE A 198 -8.04 -5.45 -4.36
N ALA A 199 -8.90 -6.47 -4.42
CA ALA A 199 -9.36 -7.18 -3.23
C ALA A 199 -8.20 -7.85 -2.47
N GLN A 200 -7.25 -8.47 -3.19
CA GLN A 200 -6.07 -9.04 -2.58
C GLN A 200 -5.17 -7.97 -1.95
N ALA A 201 -5.00 -6.82 -2.62
CA ALA A 201 -4.23 -5.72 -2.08
C ALA A 201 -4.82 -5.17 -0.77
N PHE A 202 -6.15 -5.18 -0.59
CA PHE A 202 -6.75 -4.91 0.72
C PHE A 202 -6.31 -5.93 1.76
N ALA A 203 -6.47 -7.22 1.50
CA ALA A 203 -6.11 -8.28 2.43
C ALA A 203 -4.63 -8.21 2.85
N ASP A 204 -3.72 -8.06 1.89
CA ASP A 204 -2.27 -8.02 2.12
C ASP A 204 -1.83 -6.83 2.98
N ASN A 205 -2.60 -5.73 2.98
CA ASN A 205 -2.26 -4.48 3.66
C ASN A 205 -3.16 -4.17 4.85
N ALA A 206 -4.00 -5.12 5.27
CA ALA A 206 -5.02 -4.92 6.30
C ALA A 206 -4.45 -4.38 7.62
N ALA A 207 -3.31 -4.89 8.07
CA ALA A 207 -2.69 -4.47 9.33
C ALA A 207 -2.25 -3.00 9.29
N GLY A 208 -1.56 -2.59 8.23
CA GLY A 208 -1.09 -1.22 8.06
C GLY A 208 -2.25 -0.24 7.95
N ILE A 209 -3.27 -0.58 7.15
CA ILE A 209 -4.50 0.20 7.02
C ILE A 209 -5.19 0.32 8.39
N ALA A 210 -5.44 -0.80 9.09
CA ALA A 210 -6.13 -0.77 10.37
C ALA A 210 -5.39 0.09 11.42
N SER A 211 -4.06 0.01 11.48
CA SER A 211 -3.25 0.64 12.53
C SER A 211 -3.49 2.15 12.71
N ALA A 212 -3.87 2.85 11.63
CA ALA A 212 -4.03 4.30 11.64
C ALA A 212 -5.49 4.77 11.55
N LEU A 213 -6.43 3.91 11.15
CA LEU A 213 -7.85 4.28 11.07
C LEU A 213 -8.51 4.26 12.44
N ALA A 214 -9.35 5.24 12.73
CA ALA A 214 -10.22 5.22 13.90
C ALA A 214 -11.31 4.12 13.73
N PRO A 215 -11.85 3.56 14.83
CA PRO A 215 -12.86 2.49 14.74
C PRO A 215 -14.09 2.79 13.87
N PRO A 216 -14.66 4.02 13.87
CA PRO A 216 -15.76 4.36 12.97
C PRO A 216 -15.38 4.26 11.49
N ASP A 217 -14.18 4.73 11.12
CA ASP A 217 -13.67 4.68 9.74
C ASP A 217 -13.40 3.24 9.30
N ARG A 218 -12.86 2.41 10.18
CA ARG A 218 -12.67 0.97 9.96
C ARG A 218 -14.00 0.30 9.63
N ASN A 219 -15.02 0.55 10.44
CA ASN A 219 -16.35 -0.02 10.26
C ASN A 219 -17.00 0.44 8.94
N ALA A 220 -16.87 1.73 8.60
CA ALA A 220 -17.38 2.26 7.34
C ALA A 220 -16.71 1.61 6.12
N LEU A 221 -15.38 1.49 6.14
CA LEU A 221 -14.62 0.85 5.07
C LEU A 221 -14.97 -0.64 4.91
N VAL A 222 -15.02 -1.38 6.03
CA VAL A 222 -15.41 -2.80 6.02
C VAL A 222 -16.84 -2.96 5.48
N SER A 223 -17.77 -2.11 5.90
CA SER A 223 -19.15 -2.14 5.41
C SER A 223 -19.23 -1.89 3.90
N ALA A 224 -18.49 -0.90 3.39
CA ALA A 224 -18.44 -0.60 1.96
C ALA A 224 -17.90 -1.78 1.13
N LEU A 225 -16.85 -2.45 1.61
CA LEU A 225 -16.29 -3.64 0.96
C LEU A 225 -17.22 -4.85 1.06
N GLN A 226 -17.92 -5.03 2.19
CA GLN A 226 -18.91 -6.11 2.33
C GLN A 226 -20.10 -5.94 1.39
N GLN A 227 -20.50 -4.70 1.07
CA GLN A 227 -21.58 -4.44 0.10
C GLN A 227 -21.20 -4.88 -1.32
N VAL A 228 -19.94 -4.75 -1.72
CA VAL A 228 -19.50 -5.17 -3.06
C VAL A 228 -19.16 -6.67 -3.13
N ARG A 229 -18.82 -7.28 -1.98
CA ARG A 229 -18.38 -8.69 -1.87
C ARG A 229 -19.26 -9.69 -2.65
N PRO A 230 -20.60 -9.68 -2.59
CA PRO A 230 -21.43 -10.66 -3.30
C PRO A 230 -21.26 -10.65 -4.83
N SER A 231 -20.81 -9.53 -5.41
CA SER A 231 -20.56 -9.40 -6.84
C SER A 231 -19.18 -9.91 -7.30
N LEU A 232 -18.31 -10.27 -6.35
CA LEU A 232 -16.94 -10.70 -6.64
C LEU A 232 -16.85 -12.21 -6.86
N LYS A 233 -15.79 -12.65 -7.55
CA LYS A 233 -15.42 -14.08 -7.64
C LYS A 233 -14.93 -14.62 -6.28
N PRO A 234 -14.99 -15.94 -6.04
CA PRO A 234 -14.70 -16.53 -4.73
C PRO A 234 -13.36 -16.10 -4.09
N GLU A 235 -12.27 -16.02 -4.87
CA GLU A 235 -10.96 -15.61 -4.35
C GLU A 235 -10.98 -14.16 -3.84
N ALA A 236 -11.58 -13.25 -4.61
CA ALA A 236 -11.75 -11.86 -4.20
C ALA A 236 -12.73 -11.72 -3.01
N GLN A 237 -13.77 -12.55 -2.93
CA GLN A 237 -14.66 -12.60 -1.76
C GLN A 237 -13.92 -12.99 -0.49
N LYS A 238 -13.02 -13.99 -0.60
CA LYS A 238 -12.17 -14.44 0.49
C LYS A 238 -11.25 -13.31 0.93
N ALA A 239 -10.55 -12.66 -0.01
CA ALA A 239 -9.65 -11.55 0.31
C ALA A 239 -10.35 -10.39 1.06
N ILE A 240 -11.55 -10.00 0.62
CA ILE A 240 -12.35 -8.99 1.35
C ILE A 240 -12.75 -9.47 2.77
N SER A 241 -13.03 -10.75 2.93
CA SER A 241 -13.38 -11.32 4.24
C SER A 241 -12.17 -11.40 5.17
N ASP A 242 -11.00 -11.75 4.63
CA ASP A 242 -9.72 -11.75 5.35
C ASP A 242 -9.38 -10.32 5.82
N PHE A 243 -9.51 -9.33 4.93
CA PHE A 243 -9.36 -7.91 5.27
C PHE A 243 -10.31 -7.49 6.40
N ALA A 244 -11.62 -7.77 6.27
CA ALA A 244 -12.61 -7.39 7.26
C ALA A 244 -12.30 -8.00 8.64
N THR A 245 -11.89 -9.27 8.66
CA THR A 245 -11.50 -9.96 9.90
C THR A 245 -10.29 -9.31 10.54
N ALA A 246 -9.24 -9.03 9.76
CA ALA A 246 -8.02 -8.41 10.26
C ALA A 246 -8.26 -6.99 10.79
N VAL A 247 -9.04 -6.17 10.08
CA VAL A 247 -9.35 -4.79 10.50
C VAL A 247 -10.22 -4.76 11.76
N ALA A 248 -11.20 -5.66 11.88
CA ALA A 248 -12.07 -5.74 13.05
C ALA A 248 -11.32 -6.19 14.32
N ALA A 249 -10.32 -7.06 14.18
CA ALA A 249 -9.52 -7.56 15.30
C ALA A 249 -8.37 -6.61 15.69
N ALA A 250 -8.04 -5.61 14.87
CA ALA A 250 -6.89 -4.76 15.12
C ALA A 250 -7.10 -3.85 16.34
N PRO A 251 -6.12 -3.72 17.25
CA PRO A 251 -6.21 -2.78 18.34
C PRO A 251 -6.25 -1.33 17.82
N CYS A 252 -6.78 -0.42 18.62
CA CYS A 252 -6.65 1.01 18.36
C CYS A 252 -5.74 1.62 19.43
N GLU A 253 -4.47 1.77 19.06
CA GLU A 253 -3.43 2.37 19.88
C GLU A 253 -2.73 3.49 19.09
N GLY A 254 -2.09 4.41 19.82
CA GLY A 254 -1.28 5.47 19.21
C GLY A 254 -2.08 6.35 18.28
N PHE A 255 -1.76 6.31 16.99
CA PHE A 255 -2.23 7.28 16.03
C PHE A 255 -3.74 7.20 15.73
N CYS A 256 -4.35 6.03 15.83
CA CYS A 256 -5.80 5.91 15.64
C CYS A 256 -6.62 6.61 16.75
N LEU A 257 -6.00 6.94 17.89
CA LEU A 257 -6.62 7.67 19.00
C LEU A 257 -6.50 9.19 18.83
N VAL A 258 -5.68 9.66 17.90
CA VAL A 258 -5.52 11.09 17.61
C VAL A 258 -6.73 11.54 16.79
N ASN A 259 -7.67 12.23 17.46
CA ASN A 259 -8.85 12.87 16.89
C ASN A 259 -8.62 14.36 16.65
#